data_AF-A0A5C7XK07-F1
#
_entry.id   AF-A0A5C7XK07-F1
#
_cell.length_a   1.000
_cell.length_b   1.000
_cell.length_c   1.000
_cell.angle_alpha   90.00
_cell.angle_beta   90.00
_cell.angle_gamma   90.00
#
_symmetry.space_group_name_H-M   'P 1'
#
loop_
_entity.id
_entity.type
_entity.pdbx_description
1 polymer ?
#
loop_
_entity_poly.entity_id
_entity_poly.type
_entity_poly.pdbx_seq_one_letter_code
_entity_poly.pdbx_strand_id
1 'polypeptide(L)'
;MAWPFDSEEQLDEWVEAFIEEHKEEPPEDPDALEAFFQAKAAATNQSSDIETLLSDPEMFAIHQGHEEDVWRFILKVIARRPPKHVLGYLAAGLLEDLIAFRGWQFIDRIEAEAEKDPLFRNTLHGVWRNASSEEIWERVVRARGEEKDLLH
;
A
#
# COMPACT_ATOMS: atom_id res chain seq x y z
N MET A 1 0.65 12.20 -15.07
CA MET A 1 -0.62 11.45 -15.21
C MET A 1 -1.64 12.02 -14.21
N ALA A 2 -2.95 12.00 -14.48
CA ALA A 2 -3.96 12.54 -13.55
C ALA A 2 -4.66 11.42 -12.78
N TRP A 3 -4.93 11.64 -11.48
CA TRP A 3 -5.75 10.80 -10.60
C TRP A 3 -7.16 11.39 -10.46
N PRO A 4 -8.23 10.58 -10.30
CA PRO A 4 -8.27 9.10 -10.41
C PRO A 4 -8.00 8.63 -11.84
N PHE A 5 -7.87 7.31 -12.02
CA PHE A 5 -7.80 6.71 -13.36
C PHE A 5 -9.16 6.75 -14.06
N ASP A 6 -9.18 7.08 -15.35
CA ASP A 6 -10.37 7.18 -16.19
C ASP A 6 -10.66 5.87 -16.96
N SER A 7 -9.75 4.88 -16.90
CA SER A 7 -9.91 3.58 -17.58
C SER A 7 -9.19 2.42 -16.86
N GLU A 8 -9.56 1.17 -17.19
CA GLU A 8 -8.85 -0.03 -16.71
C GLU A 8 -7.40 -0.08 -17.17
N GLU A 9 -7.13 0.38 -18.38
CA GLU A 9 -5.80 0.39 -19.00
C GLU A 9 -4.90 1.36 -18.24
N GLN A 10 -5.42 2.55 -17.90
CA GLN A 10 -4.69 3.51 -17.07
C GLN A 10 -4.43 2.95 -15.67
N LEU A 11 -5.41 2.28 -15.06
CA LEU A 11 -5.20 1.61 -13.78
C LEU A 11 -4.10 0.52 -13.88
N ASP A 12 -4.09 -0.27 -14.96
CA ASP A 12 -3.03 -1.27 -15.18
C ASP A 12 -1.66 -0.62 -15.36
N GLU A 13 -1.55 0.45 -16.14
CA GLU A 13 -0.30 1.20 -16.31
C GLU A 13 0.23 1.72 -14.97
N TRP A 14 -0.65 2.24 -14.12
CA TRP A 14 -0.28 2.74 -12.79
C TRP A 14 0.20 1.62 -11.88
N VAL A 15 -0.46 0.46 -11.92
CA VAL A 15 -0.05 -0.72 -11.14
C VAL A 15 1.33 -1.19 -11.56
N GLU A 16 1.58 -1.32 -12.87
CA GLU A 16 2.88 -1.78 -13.38
C GLU A 16 3.99 -0.76 -13.06
N ALA A 17 3.71 0.53 -13.19
CA ALA A 17 4.67 1.57 -12.90
C ALA A 17 5.00 1.66 -11.39
N PHE A 18 4.01 1.47 -10.50
CA PHE A 18 4.26 1.36 -9.06
C PHE A 18 5.18 0.19 -8.71
N ILE A 19 4.93 -0.99 -9.31
CA ILE A 19 5.76 -2.18 -9.08
C ILE A 19 7.18 -1.95 -9.60
N GLU A 20 7.32 -1.37 -10.78
CA GLU A 20 8.61 -1.08 -11.41
C GLU A 20 9.44 -0.07 -10.60
N GLU A 21 8.81 0.97 -10.05
CA GLU A 21 9.46 1.99 -9.22
C GLU A 21 10.02 1.42 -7.90
N HIS A 22 9.26 0.49 -7.29
CA HIS A 22 9.59 -0.13 -6.01
C HIS A 22 10.27 -1.49 -6.16
N LYS A 23 10.61 -1.93 -7.39
CA LYS A 23 11.19 -3.27 -7.62
C LYS A 23 12.54 -3.46 -6.95
N GLU A 24 13.28 -2.38 -6.72
CA GLU A 24 14.59 -2.42 -6.08
C GLU A 24 14.44 -2.80 -4.61
N GLU A 25 15.07 -3.91 -4.23
CA GLU A 25 15.07 -4.38 -2.86
C GLU A 25 15.88 -3.41 -1.99
N PRO A 26 15.29 -2.87 -0.93
CA PRO A 26 16.02 -1.99 -0.02
C PRO A 26 17.12 -2.81 0.68
N PRO A 27 18.28 -2.20 0.95
CA PRO A 27 19.37 -2.89 1.64
C PRO A 27 18.97 -3.25 3.08
N GLU A 28 19.42 -4.42 3.56
CA GLU A 28 19.16 -4.91 4.93
C GLU A 28 19.89 -4.09 6.01
N ASP A 29 21.02 -3.47 5.63
CA ASP A 29 21.84 -2.66 6.54
C ASP A 29 21.11 -1.35 6.89
N PRO A 30 20.86 -1.04 8.19
CA PRO A 30 20.09 0.14 8.60
C PRO A 30 20.68 1.47 8.11
N ASP A 31 22.01 1.58 8.08
CA ASP A 31 22.71 2.79 7.63
C ASP A 31 22.54 2.96 6.09
N ALA A 32 22.62 1.86 5.34
CA ALA A 32 22.32 1.86 3.92
C ALA A 32 20.82 2.04 3.61
N LEU A 33 19.93 1.57 4.50
CA LEU A 33 18.48 1.69 4.36
C LEU A 33 18.04 3.15 4.45
N GLU A 34 18.55 3.88 5.44
CA GLU A 34 18.27 5.31 5.56
C GLU A 34 18.81 6.08 4.35
N ALA A 35 20.04 5.77 3.90
CA ALA A 35 20.60 6.37 2.68
C ALA A 35 19.81 6.02 1.41
N PHE A 36 19.26 4.80 1.32
CA PHE A 36 18.42 4.35 0.21
C PHE A 36 17.12 5.16 0.13
N PHE A 37 16.41 5.31 1.24
CA PHE A 37 15.20 6.13 1.29
C PHE A 37 15.48 7.61 1.02
N GLN A 38 16.59 8.15 1.54
CA GLN A 38 17.01 9.53 1.25
C GLN A 38 17.37 9.72 -0.23
N ALA A 39 18.07 8.75 -0.84
CA ALA A 39 18.43 8.78 -2.25
C ALA A 39 17.20 8.67 -3.15
N LYS A 40 16.22 7.81 -2.79
CA LYS A 40 14.92 7.71 -3.48
C LYS A 40 14.20 9.06 -3.41
N ALA A 41 13.98 9.60 -2.22
CA ALA A 41 13.33 10.91 -2.01
C ALA A 41 14.03 12.08 -2.74
N ALA A 42 15.36 12.04 -2.87
CA ALA A 42 16.12 13.04 -3.60
C ALA A 42 16.05 12.87 -5.14
N ALA A 43 15.99 11.62 -5.64
CA ALA A 43 15.83 11.29 -7.06
C ALA A 43 14.43 11.62 -7.58
N THR A 44 13.41 11.58 -6.71
CA THR A 44 12.02 11.96 -7.01
C THR A 44 11.89 13.38 -7.55
N ASN A 45 12.82 14.29 -7.21
CA ASN A 45 12.76 15.69 -7.62
C ASN A 45 13.06 15.91 -9.14
N GLN A 46 13.28 14.84 -9.91
CA GLN A 46 13.51 14.88 -11.36
C GLN A 46 12.71 13.85 -12.19
N SER A 47 11.87 13.01 -11.55
CA SER A 47 11.08 11.97 -12.25
C SER A 47 9.59 12.31 -12.21
N SER A 48 8.96 12.34 -13.37
CA SER A 48 7.53 12.58 -13.53
C SER A 48 6.69 11.40 -13.02
N ASP A 49 5.64 11.73 -12.25
CA ASP A 49 4.28 11.17 -12.32
C ASP A 49 3.77 10.10 -11.33
N ILE A 50 4.54 9.46 -10.44
CA ILE A 50 3.94 8.51 -9.47
C ILE A 50 4.32 8.80 -8.03
N GLU A 51 5.60 8.92 -7.68
CA GLU A 51 5.98 9.26 -6.31
C GLU A 51 5.66 10.72 -5.94
N THR A 52 5.64 11.67 -6.89
CA THR A 52 5.07 13.02 -6.65
C THR A 52 3.58 12.96 -6.39
N LEU A 53 2.86 12.04 -7.05
CA LEU A 53 1.45 11.79 -6.80
C LEU A 53 1.27 11.09 -5.45
N LEU A 54 2.03 10.05 -5.14
CA LEU A 54 2.00 9.33 -3.87
C LEU A 54 2.41 10.19 -2.68
N SER A 55 3.37 11.10 -2.87
CA SER A 55 3.88 12.03 -1.86
C SER A 55 3.17 13.37 -1.85
N ASP A 56 2.21 13.58 -2.75
CA ASP A 56 1.40 14.80 -2.73
C ASP A 56 0.59 14.77 -1.43
N PRO A 57 0.71 15.78 -0.57
CA PRO A 57 -0.18 15.91 0.56
C PRO A 57 -1.66 16.01 0.13
N GLU A 58 -2.05 16.16 -1.14
CA GLU A 58 -3.43 15.95 -1.65
C GLU A 58 -3.77 14.47 -1.94
N MET A 59 -2.78 13.62 -2.21
CA MET A 59 -2.96 12.16 -2.32
C MET A 59 -2.88 11.48 -0.94
N PHE A 60 -2.00 11.99 -0.06
CA PHE A 60 -1.99 11.71 1.38
C PHE A 60 -3.11 12.46 2.14
N ALA A 61 -3.65 13.59 1.64
CA ALA A 61 -4.88 14.22 2.18
C ALA A 61 -6.11 13.51 1.63
N ILE A 62 -6.25 12.26 2.05
CA ILE A 62 -7.54 11.67 2.43
C ILE A 62 -8.67 12.00 1.45
N HIS A 63 -8.68 11.26 0.35
CA HIS A 63 -9.87 10.66 -0.25
C HIS A 63 -11.20 11.34 0.10
N GLN A 64 -11.50 12.50 -0.46
CA GLN A 64 -12.90 12.90 -0.57
C GLN A 64 -13.40 12.43 -1.93
N GLY A 65 -13.92 11.19 -1.98
CA GLY A 65 -14.66 10.66 -3.13
C GLY A 65 -13.94 9.64 -4.02
N HIS A 66 -12.73 9.20 -3.68
CA HIS A 66 -11.92 8.24 -4.46
C HIS A 66 -11.47 6.99 -3.67
N GLU A 67 -12.10 6.70 -2.53
CA GLU A 67 -11.74 5.56 -1.68
C GLU A 67 -11.82 4.22 -2.42
N GLU A 68 -12.80 4.09 -3.32
CA GLU A 68 -12.96 2.89 -4.15
C GLU A 68 -11.82 2.73 -5.15
N ASP A 69 -11.32 3.82 -5.73
CA ASP A 69 -10.23 3.78 -6.70
C ASP A 69 -8.93 3.32 -6.03
N VAL A 70 -8.69 3.79 -4.80
CA VAL A 70 -7.57 3.34 -3.95
C VAL A 70 -7.69 1.86 -3.63
N TRP A 71 -8.85 1.42 -3.17
CA TRP A 71 -9.08 0.01 -2.86
C TRP A 71 -8.84 -0.88 -4.09
N ARG A 72 -9.34 -0.46 -5.25
CA ARG A 72 -9.13 -1.18 -6.51
C ARG A 72 -7.66 -1.24 -6.90
N PHE A 73 -6.93 -0.14 -6.75
CA PHE A 73 -5.50 -0.10 -6.97
C PHE A 73 -4.76 -1.08 -6.07
N ILE A 74 -5.02 -1.06 -4.75
CA ILE A 74 -4.41 -2.00 -3.78
C ILE A 74 -4.63 -3.46 -4.20
N LEU A 75 -5.88 -3.82 -4.50
CA LEU A 75 -6.21 -5.19 -4.94
C LEU A 75 -5.49 -5.56 -6.23
N LYS A 76 -5.40 -4.65 -7.20
CA LYS A 76 -4.78 -4.91 -8.49
C LYS A 76 -3.26 -5.06 -8.37
N VAL A 77 -2.59 -4.25 -7.52
CA VAL A 77 -1.18 -4.43 -7.19
C VAL A 77 -0.94 -5.79 -6.55
N ILE A 78 -1.74 -6.17 -5.54
CA ILE A 78 -1.59 -7.48 -4.86
C ILE A 78 -1.83 -8.64 -5.85
N ALA A 79 -2.80 -8.50 -6.76
CA ALA A 79 -3.08 -9.49 -7.80
C ALA A 79 -1.90 -9.73 -8.76
N ARG A 80 -1.01 -8.74 -8.96
CA ARG A 80 0.24 -8.91 -9.73
C ARG A 80 1.33 -9.68 -8.98
N ARG A 81 1.11 -9.98 -7.69
CA ARG A 81 2.03 -10.71 -6.81
C ARG A 81 3.46 -10.16 -6.84
N PRO A 82 3.66 -8.86 -6.57
CA PRO A 82 4.99 -8.28 -6.55
C PRO A 82 5.80 -8.82 -5.35
N PRO A 83 7.13 -8.58 -5.33
CA PRO A 83 7.98 -8.94 -4.21
C PRO A 83 7.50 -8.39 -2.86
N LYS A 84 7.93 -9.03 -1.75
CA LYS A 84 7.49 -8.68 -0.39
C LYS A 84 7.76 -7.22 -0.01
N HIS A 85 8.87 -6.64 -0.45
CA HIS A 85 9.18 -5.24 -0.15
C HIS A 85 8.20 -4.27 -0.81
N VAL A 86 7.80 -4.51 -2.06
CA VAL A 86 6.75 -3.74 -2.75
C VAL A 86 5.42 -3.81 -1.99
N LEU A 87 5.07 -4.99 -1.49
CA LEU A 87 3.88 -5.16 -0.63
C LEU A 87 4.02 -4.40 0.70
N GLY A 88 5.23 -4.31 1.25
CA GLY A 88 5.52 -3.48 2.42
C GLY A 88 5.27 -1.99 2.17
N TYR A 89 5.72 -1.45 1.04
CA TYR A 89 5.44 -0.08 0.63
C TYR A 89 3.93 0.17 0.47
N LEU A 90 3.21 -0.78 -0.14
CA LEU A 90 1.76 -0.70 -0.29
C LEU A 90 1.04 -0.73 1.06
N ALA A 91 1.54 -1.54 2.00
CA ALA A 91 0.97 -1.72 3.32
C ALA A 91 1.13 -0.48 4.22
N ALA A 92 2.36 0.04 4.32
CA ALA A 92 2.72 1.15 5.21
C ALA A 92 2.26 2.53 4.68
N GLY A 93 1.81 2.61 3.43
CA GLY A 93 1.22 3.82 2.85
C GLY A 93 -0.28 3.65 2.62
N LEU A 94 -0.64 3.25 1.40
CA LEU A 94 -2.04 3.25 0.92
C LEU A 94 -3.00 2.44 1.78
N LEU A 95 -2.61 1.24 2.21
CA LEU A 95 -3.48 0.38 3.01
C LEU A 95 -3.61 0.88 4.46
N GLU A 96 -2.53 1.38 5.05
CA GLU A 96 -2.53 2.01 6.37
C GLU A 96 -3.45 3.23 6.42
N ASP A 97 -3.31 4.13 5.45
CA ASP A 97 -4.13 5.34 5.38
C ASP A 97 -5.61 5.02 5.15
N LEU A 98 -5.90 4.07 4.26
CA LEU A 98 -7.29 3.62 4.03
C LEU A 98 -7.92 3.09 5.32
N ILE A 99 -7.17 2.33 6.12
CA ILE A 99 -7.63 1.81 7.41
C ILE A 99 -7.79 2.94 8.43
N ALA A 100 -6.81 3.84 8.52
CA ALA A 100 -6.81 4.94 9.48
C ALA A 100 -7.99 5.88 9.29
N PHE A 101 -8.30 6.27 8.04
CA PHE A 101 -9.30 7.29 7.74
C PHE A 101 -10.65 6.77 7.27
N ARG A 102 -10.70 5.55 6.72
CA ARG A 102 -11.89 4.95 6.11
C ARG A 102 -12.14 3.51 6.57
N GLY A 103 -11.44 3.05 7.61
CA GLY A 103 -11.55 1.69 8.12
C GLY A 103 -12.99 1.26 8.42
N TRP A 104 -13.86 2.14 8.94
CA TRP A 104 -15.27 1.84 9.17
C TRP A 104 -16.05 1.40 7.92
N GLN A 105 -15.69 1.91 6.75
CA GLN A 105 -16.35 1.57 5.49
C GLN A 105 -15.75 0.31 4.83
N PHE A 106 -14.46 0.04 5.07
CA PHE A 106 -13.71 -1.00 4.37
C PHE A 106 -13.40 -2.24 5.21
N ILE A 107 -13.59 -2.21 6.52
CA ILE A 107 -13.16 -3.30 7.41
C ILE A 107 -13.78 -4.65 7.06
N ASP A 108 -15.07 -4.69 6.69
CA ASP A 108 -15.73 -5.94 6.27
C ASP A 108 -15.11 -6.49 4.98
N ARG A 109 -14.70 -5.61 4.06
CA ARG A 109 -14.04 -5.99 2.80
C ARG A 109 -12.60 -6.45 3.04
N ILE A 110 -11.89 -5.79 3.95
CA ILE A 110 -10.54 -6.16 4.38
C ILE A 110 -10.57 -7.57 4.99
N GLU A 111 -11.51 -7.84 5.89
CA GLU A 111 -11.69 -9.18 6.47
C GLU A 111 -12.00 -10.23 5.39
N ALA A 112 -12.95 -9.93 4.50
CA ALA A 112 -13.32 -10.85 3.42
C ALA A 112 -12.17 -11.12 2.44
N GLU A 113 -11.36 -10.11 2.12
CA GLU A 113 -10.21 -10.27 1.23
C GLU A 113 -9.07 -11.01 1.91
N ALA A 114 -8.81 -10.69 3.18
CA ALA A 114 -7.83 -11.41 3.99
C ALA A 114 -8.22 -12.89 4.15
N GLU A 115 -9.50 -13.25 4.16
CA GLU A 115 -9.94 -14.65 4.15
C GLU A 115 -9.61 -15.34 2.81
N LYS A 116 -9.85 -14.66 1.68
CA LYS A 116 -9.72 -15.19 0.33
C LYS A 116 -8.29 -15.28 -0.19
N ASP A 117 -7.48 -14.25 0.04
CA ASP A 117 -6.13 -14.15 -0.50
C ASP A 117 -5.07 -14.14 0.63
N PRO A 118 -4.30 -15.24 0.77
CA PRO A 118 -3.20 -15.30 1.72
C PRO A 118 -2.14 -14.21 1.51
N LEU A 119 -1.94 -13.73 0.28
CA LEU A 119 -0.99 -12.66 0.00
C LEU A 119 -1.50 -11.33 0.56
N PHE A 120 -2.77 -11.00 0.31
CA PHE A 120 -3.42 -9.83 0.92
C PHE A 120 -3.33 -9.90 2.45
N ARG A 121 -3.64 -11.06 3.03
CA ARG A 121 -3.51 -11.30 4.47
C ARG A 121 -2.10 -10.99 4.97
N ASN A 122 -1.07 -11.44 4.24
CA ASN A 122 0.32 -11.18 4.58
C ASN A 122 0.68 -9.69 4.47
N THR A 123 0.15 -8.98 3.47
CA THR A 123 0.33 -7.52 3.32
C THR A 123 -0.18 -6.76 4.55
N LEU A 124 -1.24 -7.21 5.21
CA LEU A 124 -1.74 -6.59 6.45
C LEU A 124 -0.75 -6.64 7.63
N HIS A 125 0.30 -7.47 7.58
CA HIS A 125 1.37 -7.46 8.59
C HIS A 125 2.27 -6.25 8.46
N GLY A 126 2.35 -5.63 7.27
CA GLY A 126 3.10 -4.39 7.04
C GLY A 126 2.35 -3.11 7.41
N VAL A 127 1.09 -3.21 7.85
CA VAL A 127 0.27 -2.05 8.25
C VAL A 127 0.51 -1.72 9.72
N TRP A 128 0.66 -0.43 10.05
CA TRP A 128 0.83 0.06 11.41
C TRP A 128 -0.44 0.74 11.93
N ARG A 129 -0.64 0.70 13.26
CA ARG A 129 -1.75 1.42 13.88
C ARG A 129 -1.40 2.90 13.93
N ASN A 130 -2.15 3.70 13.19
CA ASN A 130 -2.05 5.16 13.24
C ASN A 130 -3.34 5.77 13.80
N ALA A 131 -4.09 6.56 13.03
CA ALA A 131 -5.31 7.24 13.48
C ALA A 131 -6.56 6.34 13.56
N SER A 132 -6.43 5.04 13.30
CA SER A 132 -7.53 4.07 13.34
C SER A 132 -8.06 3.89 14.76
N SER A 133 -9.39 3.74 14.88
CA SER A 133 -10.01 3.41 16.17
C SER A 133 -9.57 2.04 16.68
N GLU A 134 -9.63 1.83 17.99
CA GLU A 134 -9.26 0.54 18.61
C GLU A 134 -10.07 -0.62 18.05
N GLU A 135 -11.38 -0.45 17.87
CA GLU A 135 -12.28 -1.46 17.30
C GLU A 135 -11.88 -1.87 15.88
N ILE A 136 -11.58 -0.90 15.01
CA ILE A 136 -11.14 -1.18 13.64
C ILE A 136 -9.79 -1.88 13.66
N TRP A 137 -8.86 -1.40 14.49
CA TRP A 137 -7.55 -2.00 14.61
C TRP A 137 -7.60 -3.44 15.09
N GLU A 138 -8.42 -3.76 16.09
CA GLU A 138 -8.61 -5.14 16.56
C GLU A 138 -9.10 -6.08 15.46
N ARG A 139 -10.00 -5.58 14.59
CA ARG A 139 -10.50 -6.33 13.44
C ARG A 139 -9.41 -6.54 12.39
N VAL A 140 -8.57 -5.53 12.11
CA VAL A 140 -7.40 -5.67 11.24
C VAL A 140 -6.42 -6.70 11.78
N VAL A 141 -6.11 -6.65 13.08
CA VAL A 141 -5.24 -7.62 13.77
C VAL A 141 -5.82 -9.04 13.66
N ARG A 142 -7.14 -9.20 13.78
CA ARG A 142 -7.79 -10.49 13.57
C ARG A 142 -7.70 -10.95 12.12
N ALA A 143 -7.93 -10.06 11.17
CA ALA A 143 -7.92 -10.35 9.74
C ALA A 143 -6.54 -10.81 9.25
N ARG A 144 -5.46 -10.14 9.70
CA ARG A 144 -4.08 -10.52 9.35
C ARG A 144 -3.65 -11.85 9.98
N GLY A 145 -4.30 -12.24 11.08
CA GLY A 145 -3.97 -13.45 11.84
C GLY A 145 -2.61 -13.37 12.54
N GLU A 146 -2.19 -14.47 13.14
CA GLU A 146 -0.82 -14.58 13.65
C GLU A 146 0.16 -14.60 12.48
N GLU A 147 1.32 -13.96 12.67
CA GLU A 147 2.44 -14.07 11.74
C GLU A 147 2.89 -15.54 11.74
N LYS A 148 2.34 -16.31 10.81
CA LYS A 148 2.87 -17.63 10.53
C LYS A 148 4.11 -17.39 9.71
N ASP A 149 5.26 -17.53 10.36
CA ASP A 149 6.55 -17.80 9.71
C ASP A 149 6.29 -18.86 8.63
N LEU A 150 6.07 -18.42 7.39
CA LEU A 150 6.18 -19.27 6.21
C LEU A 150 7.68 -19.39 5.91
N LEU A 151 8.42 -19.88 6.91
CA LEU A 151 9.70 -20.52 6.75
C LEU A 151 9.42 -21.92 6.22
N HIS A 152 9.35 -22.07 4.89
CA HIS A 152 9.79 -23.26 4.18
C HIS A 152 9.92 -22.99 2.68
#